data_AF-A0A9E5XZE8-F1
#
_entry.id   AF-A0A9E5XZE8-F1
#
_cell.length_a   1.000
_cell.length_b   1.000
_cell.length_c   1.000
_cell.angle_alpha   90.00
_cell.angle_beta   90.00
_cell.angle_gamma   90.00
#
_symmetry.space_group_name_H-M   'P 1'
#
loop_
_entity.id
_entity.type
_entity.pdbx_description
1 polymer ?
#
loop_
_entity_poly.entity_id
_entity_poly.type
_entity_poly.pdbx_seq_one_letter_code
_entity_poly.pdbx_strand_id
1 'polypeptide(L)'
;MIAVFTPLFSAIGHFLQTIIISPLDALGAPLWLQVALVALMTAGISIFIRKLLRVDEKEAEFQRAFMERKQAQELIKEIDDWKKQSVLYDASDQELDERFNDYLAQRFARYGLTYLMPVFFALFWLDHIPAVMRLKEETGAVFVITFPGQIKGVSGISLPLLFMTVYLLAIFSYFKFRPKREIEAPTSDLEAK
;
A
#
# COMPACT_ATOMS: atom_id res chain seq x y z
N MET A 1 21.83 10.50 11.39
CA MET A 1 20.49 9.86 11.23
C MET A 1 20.58 8.38 10.93
N ILE A 2 21.43 7.90 10.01
CA ILE A 2 21.55 6.47 9.66
C ILE A 2 21.84 5.57 10.89
N ALA A 3 22.65 6.03 11.85
CA ALA A 3 23.03 5.25 13.03
C ALA A 3 21.89 4.90 14.01
N VAL A 4 20.75 5.62 14.00
CA VAL A 4 19.63 5.37 14.92
C VAL A 4 18.59 4.44 14.30
N PHE A 5 18.44 4.47 12.97
CA PHE A 5 17.48 3.62 12.27
C PHE A 5 17.93 2.15 12.24
N THR A 6 19.21 1.91 11.99
CA THR A 6 19.77 0.54 11.93
C THR A 6 19.45 -0.32 13.15
N PRO A 7 19.69 0.09 14.41
CA PRO A 7 19.43 -0.77 15.57
C PRO A 7 17.94 -1.08 15.77
N LEU A 8 17.05 -0.12 15.47
CA LEU A 8 15.61 -0.36 15.56
C LEU A 8 15.15 -1.39 14.51
N PHE A 9 15.63 -1.26 13.28
CA PHE A 9 15.31 -2.22 12.21
C PHE A 9 15.89 -3.61 12.49
N SER A 10 17.12 -3.68 12.99
CA SER A 10 17.71 -4.96 13.40
C SER A 10 16.94 -5.58 14.56
N ALA A 11 16.49 -4.80 15.55
CA ALA A 11 15.70 -5.31 16.67
C ALA A 11 14.34 -5.86 16.22
N ILE A 12 13.62 -5.14 15.36
CA ILE A 12 12.35 -5.62 14.77
C ILE A 12 12.60 -6.88 13.94
N GLY A 13 13.66 -6.90 13.13
CA GLY A 13 14.05 -8.05 12.33
C GLY A 13 14.37 -9.28 13.19
N HIS A 14 15.12 -9.11 14.28
CA HIS A 14 15.40 -10.19 15.22
C HIS A 14 14.15 -10.70 15.94
N PHE A 15 13.24 -9.80 16.30
CA PHE A 15 11.97 -10.18 16.90
C PHE A 15 11.12 -11.03 15.94
N LEU A 16 10.97 -10.58 14.69
CA LEU A 16 10.26 -11.34 13.65
C LEU A 16 10.95 -12.67 13.34
N GLN A 17 12.29 -12.68 13.28
CA GLN A 17 13.06 -13.91 13.08
C GLN A 17 12.81 -14.91 14.20
N THR A 18 12.90 -14.47 15.45
CA THR A 18 12.76 -15.34 16.62
C THR A 18 11.34 -15.89 16.75
N ILE A 19 10.32 -15.10 16.42
CA ILE A 19 8.92 -15.49 16.63
C ILE A 19 8.34 -16.26 15.44
N ILE A 20 8.77 -15.95 14.22
CA ILE A 20 8.16 -16.50 13.00
C ILE A 20 9.09 -17.50 12.33
N ILE A 21 10.32 -17.09 12.03
CA ILE A 21 11.25 -17.88 11.21
C ILE A 21 11.84 -19.05 12.01
N SER A 22 12.36 -18.81 13.21
CA SER A 22 13.00 -19.87 14.01
C SER A 22 12.05 -21.03 14.32
N PRO A 23 10.77 -20.83 14.67
CA PRO A 23 9.84 -21.95 14.85
C PRO A 23 9.55 -22.69 13.53
N LEU A 24 9.41 -21.98 12.42
CA LEU A 24 9.21 -22.62 11.11
C LEU A 24 10.43 -23.43 10.69
N ASP A 25 11.63 -22.90 10.90
CA ASP A 25 12.90 -23.59 10.61
C ASP A 25 13.06 -24.83 11.51
N ALA A 26 12.71 -24.73 12.79
CA ALA A 26 12.69 -25.86 13.72
C ALA A 26 11.69 -26.97 13.31
N LEU A 27 10.61 -26.59 12.60
CA LEU A 27 9.64 -27.53 12.01
C LEU A 27 10.09 -28.07 10.63
N GLY A 28 11.27 -27.67 10.13
CA GLY A 28 11.76 -28.06 8.81
C GLY A 28 10.97 -27.45 7.65
N ALA A 29 10.30 -26.31 7.87
CA ALA A 29 9.52 -25.65 6.84
C ALA A 29 10.45 -25.13 5.72
N PRO A 30 10.11 -25.41 4.44
CA PRO A 30 10.95 -24.98 3.32
C PRO A 30 10.93 -23.46 3.17
N LEU A 31 12.03 -22.88 2.65
CA LEU A 31 12.22 -21.43 2.54
C LEU A 31 11.07 -20.71 1.78
N TRP A 32 10.51 -21.33 0.73
CA TRP A 32 9.38 -20.74 0.00
C TRP A 32 8.15 -20.55 0.88
N LEU A 33 7.91 -21.46 1.84
CA LEU A 33 6.79 -21.35 2.76
C LEU A 33 7.04 -20.25 3.78
N GLN A 34 8.27 -20.11 4.25
CA GLN A 34 8.68 -19.03 5.15
C GLN A 34 8.48 -17.67 4.47
N VAL A 35 8.97 -17.50 3.24
CA VAL A 35 8.80 -16.26 2.44
C VAL A 35 7.31 -15.96 2.18
N ALA A 36 6.51 -16.98 1.84
CA ALA A 36 5.08 -16.83 1.64
C ALA A 36 4.36 -16.37 2.93
N LEU A 37 4.70 -16.94 4.08
CA LEU A 37 4.13 -16.53 5.36
C LEU A 37 4.47 -15.08 5.69
N VAL A 38 5.74 -14.68 5.49
CA VAL A 38 6.17 -13.28 5.68
C VAL A 38 5.36 -12.35 4.78
N ALA A 39 5.16 -12.70 3.50
CA ALA A 39 4.34 -11.91 2.58
C ALA A 39 2.88 -11.76 3.04
N LEU A 40 2.27 -12.83 3.57
CA LEU A 40 0.92 -12.79 4.14
C LEU A 40 0.85 -11.88 5.37
N MET A 41 1.84 -11.96 6.26
CA MET A 41 1.93 -11.10 7.44
C MET A 41 2.12 -9.63 7.05
N THR A 42 2.99 -9.35 6.07
CA THR A 42 3.17 -7.99 5.53
C THR A 42 1.87 -7.46 4.93
N ALA A 43 1.12 -8.28 4.20
CA ALA A 43 -0.20 -7.89 3.70
C ALA A 43 -1.17 -7.57 4.85
N GLY A 44 -1.18 -8.39 5.90
CA GLY A 44 -1.95 -8.13 7.13
C GLY A 44 -1.58 -6.81 7.79
N ILE A 45 -0.28 -6.51 7.91
CA ILE A 45 0.23 -5.24 8.45
C ILE A 45 -0.20 -4.06 7.56
N SER A 46 -0.08 -4.18 6.24
CA SER A 46 -0.54 -3.14 5.30
C SER A 46 -2.04 -2.87 5.43
N ILE A 47 -2.86 -3.92 5.57
CA ILE A 47 -4.30 -3.77 5.81
C ILE A 47 -4.56 -3.09 7.15
N PHE A 48 -3.83 -3.46 8.20
CA PHE A 48 -3.94 -2.85 9.52
C PHE A 48 -3.57 -1.37 9.48
N ILE A 49 -2.47 -1.00 8.85
CA ILE A 49 -2.05 0.40 8.66
C ILE A 49 -3.11 1.16 7.85
N ARG A 50 -3.65 0.57 6.77
CA ARG A 50 -4.73 1.20 5.97
C ARG A 50 -5.93 1.58 6.85
N LYS A 51 -6.34 0.67 7.73
CA LYS A 51 -7.44 0.88 8.67
C LYS A 51 -7.09 1.94 9.71
N LEU A 52 -5.89 1.87 10.28
CA LEU A 52 -5.41 2.83 11.29
C LEU A 52 -5.37 4.26 10.74
N LEU A 53 -4.86 4.43 9.52
CA LEU A 53 -4.79 5.71 8.83
C LEU A 53 -6.12 6.15 8.21
N ARG A 54 -7.19 5.34 8.36
CA ARG A 54 -8.54 5.62 7.86
C ARG A 54 -8.55 6.07 6.39
N VAL A 55 -7.73 5.40 5.57
CA VAL A 55 -7.49 5.81 4.17
C VAL A 55 -8.82 5.90 3.40
N ASP A 56 -9.71 4.93 3.61
CA ASP A 56 -11.00 4.88 2.92
C ASP A 56 -11.92 6.05 3.32
N GLU A 57 -11.96 6.39 4.61
CA GLU A 57 -12.78 7.50 5.12
C GLU A 57 -12.27 8.82 4.54
N LYS A 58 -10.95 9.03 4.53
CA LYS A 58 -10.35 10.24 3.98
C LYS A 58 -10.51 10.38 2.47
N GLU A 59 -10.50 9.27 1.72
CA GLU A 59 -10.81 9.29 0.29
C GLU A 59 -12.29 9.61 0.04
N ALA A 60 -13.20 9.04 0.83
CA ALA A 60 -14.63 9.31 0.72
C ALA A 60 -14.97 10.77 1.11
N GLU A 61 -14.38 11.28 2.19
CA GLU A 61 -14.51 12.69 2.61
C GLU A 61 -14.06 13.64 1.50
N PHE A 62 -12.89 13.37 0.89
CA PHE A 62 -12.38 14.18 -0.21
C PHE A 62 -13.31 14.12 -1.42
N GLN A 63 -13.75 12.93 -1.84
CA GLN A 63 -14.65 12.79 -2.98
C GLN A 63 -15.97 13.53 -2.78
N ARG A 64 -16.55 13.47 -1.57
CA ARG A 64 -17.77 14.21 -1.24
C ARG A 64 -17.54 15.72 -1.34
N ALA A 65 -16.53 16.25 -0.65
CA ALA A 65 -16.22 17.67 -0.66
C ALA A 65 -15.87 18.19 -2.06
N PHE A 66 -15.15 17.39 -2.85
CA PHE A 66 -14.79 17.72 -4.22
C PHE A 66 -16.02 17.77 -5.14
N MET A 67 -16.95 16.82 -5.00
CA MET A 67 -18.19 16.80 -5.79
C MET A 67 -19.12 17.96 -5.44
N GLU A 68 -19.28 18.29 -4.16
CA GLU A 68 -20.08 19.45 -3.71
C GLU A 68 -19.53 20.76 -4.30
N ARG A 69 -18.20 20.93 -4.29
CA ARG A 69 -17.54 22.10 -4.88
C ARG A 69 -17.68 22.16 -6.39
N LYS A 70 -17.56 21.01 -7.06
CA LYS A 70 -17.79 20.92 -8.50
C LYS A 70 -19.23 21.26 -8.87
N GLN A 71 -20.21 20.83 -8.08
CA GLN A 71 -21.62 21.22 -8.27
C GLN A 71 -21.82 22.72 -8.06
N ALA A 72 -21.19 23.31 -7.04
CA ALA A 72 -21.22 24.77 -6.85
C ALA A 72 -20.59 25.53 -8.03
N GLN A 73 -19.53 24.99 -8.63
CA GLN A 73 -18.91 25.56 -9.84
C GLN A 73 -19.86 25.51 -11.06
N GLU A 74 -20.69 24.48 -11.19
CA GLU A 74 -21.73 24.42 -12.23
C GLU A 74 -22.77 25.55 -12.04
N LEU A 75 -23.16 25.87 -10.80
CA LEU A 75 -24.08 26.99 -10.52
C LEU A 75 -23.49 28.36 -10.91
N ILE A 76 -22.17 28.53 -10.88
CA ILE A 76 -21.50 29.76 -11.36
C ILE A 76 -21.77 29.95 -12.87
N LYS A 77 -21.93 28.86 -13.63
CA LYS A 77 -22.23 28.94 -15.07
C LYS A 77 -23.61 29.52 -15.37
N GLU A 78 -24.51 29.54 -14.39
CA GLU A 78 -25.85 30.09 -14.51
C GLU A 78 -25.90 31.62 -14.29
N ILE A 79 -24.78 32.26 -13.93
CA ILE A 79 -24.70 33.71 -13.74
C ILE A 79 -24.70 34.44 -15.10
N ASP A 80 -25.67 35.32 -15.31
CA ASP A 80 -25.83 36.10 -16.57
C ASP A 80 -24.65 37.05 -16.87
N ASP A 81 -24.02 37.62 -15.83
CA ASP A 81 -22.92 38.57 -15.99
C ASP A 81 -21.59 37.84 -16.25
N TRP A 82 -21.19 37.81 -17.52
CA TRP A 82 -19.99 37.12 -17.98
C TRP A 82 -18.71 37.55 -17.25
N LYS A 83 -18.61 38.82 -16.80
CA LYS A 83 -17.41 39.28 -16.07
C LYS A 83 -17.35 38.69 -14.68
N LYS A 84 -18.48 38.69 -13.97
CA LYS A 84 -18.58 38.08 -12.64
C LYS A 84 -18.42 36.56 -12.72
N GLN A 85 -19.01 35.95 -13.74
CA GLN A 85 -18.87 34.53 -14.02
C GLN A 85 -17.40 34.14 -14.20
N SER A 86 -16.65 34.83 -15.07
CA SER A 86 -15.22 34.53 -15.28
C SER A 86 -14.41 34.66 -14.01
N VAL A 87 -14.58 35.77 -13.26
CA VAL A 87 -13.82 36.00 -12.02
C VAL A 87 -14.12 34.94 -10.95
N LEU A 88 -15.40 34.56 -10.79
CA LEU A 88 -15.79 33.53 -9.83
C LEU A 88 -15.35 32.13 -10.27
N TYR A 89 -15.40 31.87 -11.58
CA TYR A 89 -14.95 30.61 -12.15
C TYR A 89 -13.45 30.42 -11.95
N ASP A 90 -12.63 31.41 -12.32
CA ASP A 90 -11.17 31.37 -12.19
C ASP A 90 -10.75 31.21 -10.71
N ALA A 91 -11.41 31.93 -9.80
CA ALA A 91 -11.15 31.81 -8.37
C ALA A 91 -11.53 30.42 -7.82
N SER A 92 -12.67 29.86 -8.25
CA SER A 92 -13.11 28.53 -7.85
C SER A 92 -12.22 27.44 -8.43
N ASP A 93 -11.74 27.60 -9.66
CA ASP A 93 -10.86 26.66 -10.36
C ASP A 93 -9.51 26.57 -9.65
N GLN A 94 -8.93 27.73 -9.31
CA GLN A 94 -7.68 27.79 -8.56
C GLN A 94 -7.80 27.13 -7.17
N GLU A 95 -8.90 27.35 -6.44
CA GLU A 95 -9.14 26.68 -5.15
C GLU A 95 -9.28 25.16 -5.31
N LEU A 96 -9.98 24.70 -6.35
CA LEU A 96 -10.15 23.28 -6.65
C LEU A 96 -8.80 22.62 -6.97
N ASP A 97 -7.97 23.26 -7.77
CA ASP A 97 -6.65 22.77 -8.14
C ASP A 97 -5.72 22.67 -6.93
N GLU A 98 -5.69 23.67 -6.07
CA GLU A 98 -4.90 23.65 -4.83
C GLU A 98 -5.31 22.48 -3.93
N ARG A 99 -6.61 22.31 -3.69
CA ARG A 99 -7.14 21.20 -2.89
C ARG A 99 -6.87 19.84 -3.52
N PHE A 100 -6.93 19.74 -4.84
CA PHE A 100 -6.65 18.50 -5.56
C PHE A 100 -5.17 18.11 -5.43
N ASN A 101 -4.26 19.07 -5.58
CA ASN A 101 -2.83 18.85 -5.39
C ASN A 101 -2.48 18.42 -3.96
N ASP A 102 -3.08 19.08 -2.96
CA ASP A 102 -2.92 18.69 -1.56
C ASP A 102 -3.42 17.26 -1.30
N TYR A 103 -4.57 16.91 -1.87
CA TYR A 103 -5.10 15.56 -1.79
C TYR A 103 -4.16 14.54 -2.44
N LEU A 104 -3.60 14.83 -3.62
CA LEU A 104 -2.66 13.94 -4.29
C LEU A 104 -1.40 13.70 -3.45
N ALA A 105 -0.83 14.76 -2.87
CA ALA A 105 0.34 14.66 -2.00
C ALA A 105 0.04 13.79 -0.76
N GLN A 106 -1.10 14.04 -0.10
CA GLN A 106 -1.53 13.24 1.06
C GLN A 106 -1.84 11.80 0.67
N ARG A 107 -2.46 11.56 -0.48
CA ARG A 107 -2.76 10.23 -1.01
C ARG A 107 -1.47 9.47 -1.27
N PHE A 108 -0.50 10.09 -1.95
CA PHE A 108 0.81 9.48 -2.18
C PHE A 108 1.49 9.09 -0.87
N ALA A 109 1.53 9.99 0.12
CA ALA A 109 2.10 9.71 1.43
C ALA A 109 1.38 8.55 2.16
N ARG A 110 0.04 8.55 2.18
CA ARG A 110 -0.75 7.49 2.82
C ARG A 110 -0.55 6.13 2.15
N TYR A 111 -0.59 6.07 0.82
CA TYR A 111 -0.42 4.82 0.07
C TYR A 111 1.02 4.31 0.16
N GLY A 112 2.01 5.20 0.08
CA GLY A 112 3.40 4.88 0.31
C GLY A 112 3.62 4.29 1.70
N LEU A 113 3.08 4.94 2.73
CA LEU A 113 3.17 4.45 4.11
C LEU A 113 2.44 3.11 4.32
N THR A 114 1.30 2.92 3.67
CA THR A 114 0.44 1.73 3.86
C THR A 114 0.97 0.49 3.15
N TYR A 115 1.44 0.62 1.92
CA TYR A 115 1.82 -0.53 1.08
C TYR A 115 3.31 -0.63 0.86
N LEU A 116 3.95 0.49 0.57
CA LEU A 116 5.33 0.49 0.12
C LEU A 116 6.28 0.32 1.32
N MET A 117 6.03 1.00 2.43
CA MET A 117 6.87 0.89 3.63
C MET A 117 6.91 -0.53 4.22
N PRO A 118 5.77 -1.24 4.44
CA PRO A 118 5.82 -2.62 4.94
C PRO A 118 6.54 -3.58 3.98
N VAL A 119 6.34 -3.42 2.67
CA VAL A 119 7.05 -4.20 1.65
C VAL A 119 8.54 -3.95 1.71
N PHE A 120 8.99 -2.69 1.77
CA PHE A 120 10.41 -2.37 1.89
C PHE A 120 11.03 -2.99 3.14
N PHE A 121 10.37 -2.90 4.30
CA PHE A 121 10.91 -3.51 5.52
C PHE A 121 10.96 -5.02 5.46
N ALA A 122 9.93 -5.67 4.91
CA ALA A 122 9.92 -7.11 4.75
C ALA A 122 11.03 -7.58 3.80
N LEU A 123 11.19 -6.94 2.64
CA LEU A 123 12.24 -7.28 1.68
C LEU A 123 13.63 -7.00 2.22
N PHE A 124 13.84 -5.85 2.86
CA PHE A 124 15.10 -5.52 3.52
C PHE A 124 15.46 -6.58 4.56
N TRP A 125 14.50 -6.96 5.39
CA TRP A 125 14.72 -7.98 6.41
C TRP A 125 14.98 -9.38 5.82
N LEU A 126 14.22 -9.80 4.79
CA LEU A 126 14.41 -11.08 4.11
C LEU A 126 15.82 -11.21 3.50
N ASP A 127 16.40 -10.12 2.99
CA ASP A 127 17.78 -10.11 2.46
C ASP A 127 18.85 -10.32 3.55
N HIS A 128 18.50 -10.14 4.82
CA HIS A 128 19.41 -10.29 5.97
C HIS A 128 19.19 -11.60 6.75
N ILE A 129 18.27 -12.48 6.32
CA ILE A 129 18.04 -13.76 7.00
C ILE A 129 19.23 -14.70 6.72
N PRO A 130 19.83 -15.35 7.74
CA PRO A 130 20.98 -16.24 7.55
C PRO A 130 20.76 -17.36 6.52
N ALA A 131 19.56 -17.95 6.48
CA ALA A 131 19.21 -18.97 5.49
C ALA A 131 19.28 -18.45 4.04
N VAL A 132 18.82 -17.21 3.81
CA VAL A 132 18.88 -16.54 2.51
C VAL A 132 20.32 -16.23 2.12
N MET A 133 21.13 -15.77 3.09
CA MET A 133 22.54 -15.46 2.88
C MET A 133 23.35 -16.71 2.51
N ARG A 134 23.15 -17.83 3.21
CA ARG A 134 23.79 -19.12 2.86
C ARG A 134 23.41 -19.55 1.45
N LEU A 135 22.12 -19.45 1.10
CA LEU A 135 21.65 -19.84 -0.22
C LEU A 135 22.25 -18.95 -1.33
N LYS A 136 22.42 -17.66 -1.05
CA LYS A 136 23.09 -16.69 -1.95
C LYS A 136 24.57 -17.01 -2.14
N GLU A 137 25.26 -17.41 -1.08
CA GLU A 137 26.66 -17.84 -1.13
C GLU A 137 26.84 -19.14 -1.93
N GLU A 138 25.95 -20.11 -1.77
CA GLU A 138 26.03 -21.41 -2.44
C GLU A 138 25.68 -21.36 -3.93
N THR A 139 24.68 -20.55 -4.30
CA THR A 139 24.12 -20.57 -5.66
C THR A 139 24.41 -19.32 -6.48
N GLY A 140 25.02 -18.29 -5.87
CA GLY A 140 25.28 -16.99 -6.49
C GLY A 140 24.03 -16.14 -6.72
N ALA A 141 22.82 -16.65 -6.43
CA ALA A 141 21.56 -15.96 -6.64
C ALA A 141 20.47 -16.48 -5.68
N VAL A 142 19.58 -15.61 -5.20
CA VAL A 142 18.54 -16.00 -4.24
C VAL A 142 17.32 -16.60 -4.97
N PHE A 143 17.43 -17.85 -5.42
CA PHE A 143 16.31 -18.62 -5.97
C PHE A 143 15.68 -19.51 -4.90
N VAL A 144 14.40 -19.27 -4.59
CA VAL A 144 13.70 -20.04 -3.54
C VAL A 144 13.18 -21.38 -4.06
N ILE A 145 12.91 -21.43 -5.38
CA ILE A 145 12.53 -22.64 -6.11
C ILE A 145 13.40 -22.69 -7.34
N THR A 146 14.21 -23.73 -7.49
CA THR A 146 15.05 -23.98 -8.66
C THR A 146 14.32 -24.91 -9.62
N PHE A 147 14.42 -24.64 -10.93
CA PHE A 147 13.84 -25.53 -11.94
C PHE A 147 14.87 -26.56 -12.39
N PRO A 148 14.51 -27.86 -12.47
CA PRO A 148 15.39 -28.87 -13.03
C PRO A 148 15.51 -28.63 -14.55
N GLY A 149 16.69 -28.20 -14.98
CA GLY A 149 16.96 -27.78 -16.36
C GLY A 149 16.73 -26.27 -16.52
N GLN A 150 17.71 -25.59 -17.12
CA GLN A 150 17.61 -24.16 -17.43
C GLN A 150 16.58 -23.96 -18.54
N ILE A 151 15.31 -23.82 -18.17
CA ILE A 151 14.25 -23.53 -19.14
C ILE A 151 14.46 -22.08 -19.59
N LYS A 152 15.02 -21.90 -20.80
CA LYS A 152 15.08 -20.61 -21.51
C LYS A 152 15.69 -19.46 -20.68
N GLY A 153 16.74 -19.73 -19.91
CA GLY A 153 17.45 -18.72 -19.11
C GLY A 153 16.78 -18.33 -17.79
N VAL A 154 15.70 -19.01 -17.38
CA VAL A 154 15.10 -18.84 -16.05
C VAL A 154 15.59 -19.96 -15.14
N SER A 155 16.45 -19.63 -14.17
CA SER A 155 17.02 -20.61 -13.24
C SER A 155 16.07 -20.99 -12.09
N GLY A 156 15.03 -20.19 -11.86
CA GLY A 156 14.10 -20.40 -10.76
C GLY A 156 13.22 -19.19 -10.46
N ILE A 157 12.49 -19.28 -9.34
CA ILE A 157 11.69 -18.18 -8.80
C ILE A 157 12.54 -17.43 -7.77
N SER A 158 12.78 -16.14 -8.02
CA SER A 158 13.52 -15.30 -7.08
C SER A 158 12.69 -15.00 -5.83
N LEU A 159 13.37 -14.77 -4.71
CA LEU A 159 12.72 -14.41 -3.44
C LEU A 159 11.81 -13.18 -3.56
N PRO A 160 12.24 -12.05 -4.17
CA PRO A 160 11.37 -10.89 -4.31
C PRO A 160 10.13 -11.18 -5.15
N LEU A 161 10.26 -12.00 -6.20
CA LEU A 161 9.14 -12.35 -7.07
C LEU A 161 8.10 -13.20 -6.34
N LEU A 162 8.54 -14.22 -5.59
CA LEU A 162 7.65 -15.05 -4.78
C LEU A 162 6.94 -14.20 -3.72
N PHE A 163 7.70 -13.39 -2.98
CA PHE A 163 7.17 -12.49 -1.96
C PHE A 163 6.10 -11.55 -2.53
N MET A 164 6.42 -10.83 -3.61
CA MET A 164 5.50 -9.87 -4.22
C MET A 164 4.24 -10.55 -4.77
N THR A 165 4.37 -11.74 -5.35
CA THR A 165 3.23 -12.50 -5.87
C THR A 165 2.26 -12.86 -4.74
N VAL A 166 2.76 -13.44 -3.65
CA VAL A 166 1.93 -13.82 -2.50
C VAL A 166 1.32 -12.59 -1.82
N TYR A 167 2.11 -11.53 -1.63
CA TYR A 167 1.66 -10.27 -1.04
C TYR A 167 0.52 -9.64 -1.86
N LEU A 168 0.69 -9.52 -3.18
CA LEU A 168 -0.33 -8.94 -4.06
C LEU A 168 -1.60 -9.79 -4.10
N LEU A 169 -1.47 -11.12 -4.14
CA LEU A 169 -2.63 -12.03 -4.08
C LEU A 169 -3.40 -11.88 -2.76
N ALA A 170 -2.71 -11.72 -1.64
CA ALA A 170 -3.32 -11.53 -0.33
C ALA A 170 -4.07 -10.20 -0.23
N ILE A 171 -3.43 -9.10 -0.66
CA ILE A 171 -4.06 -7.78 -0.72
C ILE A 171 -5.26 -7.77 -1.67
N PHE A 172 -5.11 -8.34 -2.87
CA PHE A 172 -6.18 -8.45 -3.85
C PHE A 172 -7.36 -9.25 -3.31
N SER A 173 -7.10 -10.41 -2.70
CA SER A 173 -8.13 -11.25 -2.08
C SER A 173 -8.87 -10.47 -0.99
N TYR A 174 -8.16 -9.75 -0.12
CA TYR A 174 -8.79 -8.91 0.89
C TYR A 174 -9.75 -7.88 0.28
N PHE A 175 -9.34 -7.15 -0.76
CA PHE A 175 -10.23 -6.16 -1.39
C PHE A 175 -11.39 -6.77 -2.17
N LYS A 176 -11.18 -7.93 -2.78
CA LYS A 176 -12.23 -8.65 -3.52
C LYS A 176 -13.33 -9.18 -2.60
N PHE A 177 -12.97 -9.65 -1.40
CA PHE A 177 -13.91 -10.25 -0.44
C PHE A 177 -14.40 -9.27 0.63
N ARG A 178 -13.86 -8.05 0.68
CA ARG A 178 -14.34 -7.04 1.61
C ARG A 178 -15.78 -6.65 1.24
N PRO A 179 -16.73 -6.67 2.19
CA PRO A 179 -18.07 -6.16 1.92
C PRO A 179 -17.95 -4.69 1.51
N LYS A 180 -18.61 -4.33 0.39
CA LYS A 180 -18.74 -2.93 -0.01
C LYS A 180 -19.45 -2.23 1.14
N ARG A 181 -18.75 -1.33 1.83
CA ARG A 181 -19.44 -0.37 2.70
C ARG A 181 -20.23 0.51 1.75
N GLU A 182 -21.56 0.43 1.81
CA GLU A 182 -22.41 1.43 1.18
C GLU A 182 -21.99 2.77 1.79
N ILE A 183 -21.39 3.62 0.96
CA ILE A 183 -21.18 5.00 1.34
C ILE A 183 -22.58 5.59 1.26
N GLU A 184 -23.24 5.74 2.41
CA GLU A 184 -24.52 6.43 2.48
C GLU A 184 -24.35 7.78 1.75
N ALA A 185 -25.06 7.91 0.64
CA ALA A 185 -25.12 9.17 -0.08
C ALA A 185 -25.58 10.21 0.94
N PRO A 186 -24.95 11.41 0.97
CA PRO A 186 -25.44 12.47 1.83
C PRO A 186 -26.92 12.67 1.50
N THR A 187 -27.81 12.35 2.43
CA THR A 187 -29.23 12.67 2.31
C THR A 187 -29.29 14.16 2.08
N SER A 188 -29.80 14.53 0.92
CA SER A 188 -29.98 15.91 0.51
C SER A 188 -30.96 16.56 1.50
N ASP A 189 -30.44 17.16 2.57
CA ASP A 189 -31.21 18.01 3.49
C ASP A 189 -31.67 19.32 2.82
N LEU A 190 -31.53 19.43 1.50
CA LEU A 190 -31.97 20.57 0.68
C LEU A 190 -33.48 20.57 0.38
N GLU A 191 -34.24 19.54 0.76
CA GLU A 191 -35.72 19.53 0.59
C GLU A 191 -36.49 20.25 1.72
N ALA A 192 -35.80 20.89 2.68
CA ALA A 192 -36.45 21.51 3.85
C ALA A 192 -36.45 23.06 3.89
N LYS A 193 -36.21 23.75 2.78
CA LYS A 193 -36.33 25.23 2.70
C LYS A 193 -36.99 25.69 1.41
#